data_AF-A0A969GIN4-F1
#
_entry.id   AF-A0A969GIN4-F1
#
_cell.length_a   1.000
_cell.length_b   1.000
_cell.length_c   1.000
_cell.angle_alpha   90.00
_cell.angle_beta   90.00
_cell.angle_gamma   90.00
#
_symmetry.space_group_name_H-M   'P 1'
#
loop_
_entity.id
_entity.type
_entity.pdbx_description
1 polymer ?
#
loop_
_entity_poly.entity_id
_entity_poly.type
_entity_poly.pdbx_seq_one_letter_code
_entity_poly.pdbx_strand_id
1 'polypeptide(L)'
;MATLTKRVQVLIAEDEWLELKRLSSRRESSVGRLIREAIAQTYFTPADAQISEDRVRSVEKLIALDLPVDDWDVLEAEMSDRSYFDESGA
;
A
#
# COMPACT_ATOMS: atom_id res chain seq x y z
N MET A 1 -15.34 19.84 6.63
CA MET A 1 -16.31 18.75 6.36
C MET A 1 -16.37 18.56 4.85
N ALA A 2 -16.20 17.33 4.35
CA ALA A 2 -16.32 17.08 2.92
C ALA A 2 -17.78 17.21 2.46
N THR A 3 -18.02 17.91 1.36
CA THR A 3 -19.35 18.12 0.79
C THR A 3 -19.85 16.83 0.15
N LEU A 4 -20.98 16.30 0.62
CA LEU A 4 -21.60 15.08 0.07
C LEU A 4 -22.48 15.44 -1.13
N THR A 5 -22.05 15.09 -2.34
CA THR A 5 -22.72 15.51 -3.60
C THR A 5 -23.44 14.39 -4.35
N LYS A 6 -23.25 13.13 -3.95
CA LYS A 6 -23.80 11.94 -4.63
C LYS A 6 -24.60 11.08 -3.66
N ARG A 7 -25.72 10.52 -4.14
CA ARG A 7 -26.57 9.57 -3.40
C ARG A 7 -26.48 8.20 -4.06
N VAL A 8 -26.37 7.16 -3.24
CA VAL A 8 -26.37 5.75 -3.67
C VAL A 8 -27.48 5.02 -2.92
N GLN A 9 -28.16 4.10 -3.60
CA GLN A 9 -29.10 3.16 -3.00
C GLN A 9 -28.50 1.76 -3.11
N VAL A 10 -28.40 1.06 -1.98
CA VAL A 10 -27.81 -0.28 -1.88
C VAL A 10 -28.71 -1.11 -0.97
N LEU A 11 -28.91 -2.38 -1.32
CA LEU A 11 -29.60 -3.34 -0.46
C LEU A 11 -28.60 -3.92 0.54
N ILE A 12 -28.99 -4.00 1.80
CA ILE A 12 -28.19 -4.50 2.92
C ILE A 12 -29.02 -5.59 3.62
N ALA A 13 -28.37 -6.64 4.12
CA ALA A 13 -29.08 -7.66 4.89
C ALA A 13 -29.69 -7.06 6.18
N GLU A 14 -30.80 -7.61 6.64
CA GLU A 14 -31.56 -7.03 7.75
C GLU A 14 -30.75 -7.01 9.06
N ASP A 15 -30.01 -8.07 9.33
CA ASP A 15 -29.12 -8.22 10.48
C ASP A 15 -27.96 -7.20 10.45
N GLU A 16 -27.32 -7.04 9.30
CA GLU A 16 -26.27 -6.02 9.10
C GLU A 16 -26.81 -4.60 9.29
N TRP A 17 -28.02 -4.32 8.79
CA TRP A 17 -28.67 -3.03 8.98
C TRP A 17 -28.96 -2.75 10.46
N LEU A 18 -29.44 -3.74 11.20
CA LEU A 18 -29.70 -3.61 12.64
C LEU A 18 -28.42 -3.32 13.43
N GLU A 19 -27.31 -4.00 13.12
CA GLU A 19 -26.02 -3.73 13.75
C GLU A 19 -25.47 -2.34 13.38
N LEU A 20 -25.57 -1.94 12.11
CA LEU A 20 -25.18 -0.59 11.67
C LEU A 20 -25.98 0.49 12.40
N LYS A 21 -27.30 0.29 12.57
CA LYS A 21 -28.16 1.18 13.34
C LYS A 21 -27.71 1.26 14.80
N ARG A 22 -27.47 0.12 15.45
CA ARG A 22 -26.99 0.05 16.84
C ARG A 22 -25.65 0.76 17.00
N LEU A 23 -24.70 0.53 16.09
CA LEU A 23 -23.38 1.15 16.10
C LEU A 23 -23.47 2.67 15.88
N SER A 24 -24.35 3.10 14.98
CA SER A 24 -24.55 4.53 14.69
C SER A 24 -25.06 5.29 15.92
N SER A 25 -26.01 4.72 16.66
CA SER A 25 -26.51 5.27 17.92
C SER A 25 -25.42 5.33 18.98
N ARG A 26 -24.61 4.27 19.14
CA ARG A 26 -23.52 4.22 20.13
C ARG A 26 -22.41 5.23 19.86
N ARG A 27 -22.17 5.57 18.59
CA ARG A 27 -21.12 6.50 18.15
C ARG A 27 -21.64 7.91 17.88
N GLU A 28 -22.91 8.18 18.20
CA GLU A 28 -23.57 9.46 17.93
C GLU A 28 -23.36 9.93 16.47
N SER A 29 -23.46 9.00 15.53
CA SER A 29 -23.20 9.25 14.11
C SER A 29 -24.29 8.68 13.23
N SER A 30 -24.26 8.97 11.93
CA SER A 30 -25.20 8.41 10.96
C SER A 30 -24.67 7.12 10.35
N VAL A 31 -25.58 6.22 9.97
CA VAL A 31 -25.22 5.00 9.20
C VAL A 31 -24.43 5.35 7.94
N GLY A 32 -24.82 6.41 7.24
CA GLY A 32 -24.07 6.88 6.06
C GLY A 32 -22.64 7.33 6.38
N ARG A 33 -22.38 7.87 7.57
CA ARG A 33 -21.01 8.16 8.02
C ARG A 33 -20.22 6.89 8.25
N LEU A 34 -20.79 5.90 8.94
CA LEU A 34 -20.14 4.61 9.17
C LEU A 34 -19.77 3.90 7.86
N ILE A 35 -20.71 3.86 6.90
CA ILE A 35 -20.47 3.28 5.57
C ILE A 35 -19.32 4.00 4.86
N ARG A 36 -19.32 5.34 4.87
CA ARG A 36 -18.22 6.11 4.25
C ARG A 36 -16.88 5.89 4.95
N GLU A 37 -16.86 5.76 6.27
CA GLU A 37 -15.65 5.45 7.03
C GLU A 37 -15.11 4.06 6.67
N ALA A 38 -15.98 3.06 6.56
CA ALA A 38 -15.61 1.72 6.12
C ALA A 38 -15.08 1.72 4.68
N ILE A 39 -15.78 2.38 3.75
CA ILE A 39 -15.32 2.54 2.35
C ILE A 39 -13.95 3.22 2.29
N ALA A 40 -13.78 4.32 3.03
CA ALA A 40 -12.50 5.01 3.12
C ALA A 40 -11.40 4.09 3.65
N GLN A 41 -11.70 3.30 4.67
CA GLN A 41 -10.73 2.37 5.26
C GLN A 41 -10.37 1.21 4.33
N THR A 42 -11.34 0.66 3.61
CA THR A 42 -11.14 -0.51 2.74
C THR A 42 -10.48 -0.15 1.42
N TYR A 43 -10.85 0.99 0.82
CA TYR A 43 -10.46 1.32 -0.56
C TYR A 43 -9.56 2.55 -0.68
N PHE A 44 -9.44 3.35 0.37
CA PHE A 44 -8.74 4.64 0.33
C PHE A 44 -7.77 4.84 1.51
N THR A 45 -7.53 3.81 2.33
CA THR A 45 -6.45 3.85 3.31
C THR A 45 -5.12 3.85 2.55
N PRO A 46 -4.16 4.72 2.93
CA PRO A 46 -2.91 4.89 2.20
C PRO A 46 -1.97 3.68 2.20
N ALA A 47 -2.40 2.48 2.57
CA ALA A 47 -1.59 1.28 2.34
C ALA A 47 -1.23 1.16 0.84
N ASP A 48 -2.18 1.42 -0.06
CA ASP A 48 -1.92 1.35 -1.51
C ASP A 48 -1.23 2.60 -2.07
N ALA A 49 -1.50 3.78 -1.48
CA ALA A 49 -0.85 5.04 -1.89
C ALA A 49 0.60 5.14 -1.41
N GLN A 50 0.91 4.66 -0.20
CA GLN A 50 2.25 4.64 0.37
C GLN A 50 3.12 3.58 -0.30
N ILE A 51 2.58 2.40 -0.65
CA ILE A 51 3.32 1.40 -1.45
C ILE A 51 3.68 1.98 -2.83
N SER A 52 2.75 2.70 -3.48
CA SER A 52 3.01 3.37 -4.75
C SER A 52 4.11 4.43 -4.62
N GLU A 53 4.01 5.32 -3.65
CA GLU A 53 5.01 6.38 -3.46
C GLU A 53 6.37 5.86 -3.00
N ASP A 54 6.42 4.89 -2.09
CA ASP A 54 7.69 4.32 -1.64
C ASP A 54 8.34 3.47 -2.73
N ARG A 55 7.56 2.80 -3.58
CA ARG A 55 8.07 2.10 -4.77
C ARG A 55 8.62 3.08 -5.78
N VAL A 56 7.89 4.16 -6.09
CA VAL A 56 8.36 5.22 -6.99
C VAL A 56 9.64 5.87 -6.45
N ARG A 57 9.66 6.23 -5.16
CA ARG A 57 10.82 6.84 -4.50
C ARG A 57 12.03 5.89 -4.42
N SER A 58 11.79 4.59 -4.29
CA SER A 58 12.86 3.57 -4.31
C SER A 58 13.43 3.41 -5.72
N VAL A 59 12.58 3.43 -6.75
CA VAL A 59 13.00 3.41 -8.16
C VAL A 59 13.76 4.69 -8.51
N GLU A 60 13.30 5.85 -8.07
CA GLU A 60 14.01 7.13 -8.26
C GLU A 60 15.38 7.11 -7.59
N LYS A 61 15.49 6.55 -6.37
CA LYS A 61 16.78 6.35 -5.71
C LYS A 61 17.68 5.39 -6.49
N LEU A 62 17.13 4.31 -7.06
CA LEU A 62 17.90 3.37 -7.89
C LEU A 62 18.39 4.01 -9.19
N ILE A 63 17.57 4.83 -9.85
CA ILE A 63 17.95 5.58 -11.06
C ILE A 63 18.99 6.65 -10.71
N ALA A 64 18.83 7.35 -9.59
CA ALA A 64 19.73 8.40 -9.14
C ALA A 64 21.08 7.90 -8.62
N LEU A 65 21.22 6.59 -8.38
CA LEU A 65 22.51 6.00 -8.03
C LEU A 65 23.51 6.02 -9.20
N ASP A 66 23.07 6.46 -10.40
CA ASP A 66 23.90 6.64 -11.61
C ASP A 66 24.96 5.54 -11.73
N LEU A 67 24.50 4.30 -11.54
CA LEU A 67 25.40 3.16 -11.44
C LEU A 67 25.97 2.93 -12.84
N PRO A 68 27.29 3.03 -13.03
CA PRO A 68 27.89 2.74 -14.32
C PRO A 68 27.75 1.25 -14.58
N VAL A 69 26.79 0.87 -15.41
CA VAL A 69 26.65 -0.52 -15.90
C VAL A 69 27.17 -0.57 -17.33
N ASP A 70 28.41 -0.11 -17.52
CA ASP A 70 28.98 0.05 -18.86
C ASP A 70 29.70 -1.23 -19.35
N ASP A 71 30.02 -2.19 -18.48
CA ASP A 71 30.58 -3.48 -18.92
C ASP A 71 30.09 -4.66 -18.06
N TRP A 72 29.08 -5.36 -18.58
CA TRP A 72 28.51 -6.55 -17.95
C TRP A 72 29.55 -7.67 -17.80
N ASP A 73 30.47 -7.81 -18.76
CA ASP A 73 31.51 -8.84 -18.77
C ASP A 73 32.51 -8.66 -17.61
N VAL A 74 32.80 -7.41 -17.24
CA VAL A 74 33.70 -7.09 -16.10
C VAL A 74 32.99 -7.38 -14.77
N LEU A 75 31.71 -7.04 -14.68
CA LEU A 75 30.92 -7.21 -13.47
C LEU A 75 30.63 -8.70 -13.18
N GLU A 76 30.41 -9.50 -14.23
CA GLU A 76 30.28 -10.96 -14.13
C GLU A 76 31.59 -11.62 -13.66
N ALA A 77 32.74 -11.14 -14.12
CA ALA A 77 34.04 -11.61 -13.68
C ALA A 77 34.29 -11.31 -12.18
N GLU A 78 33.96 -10.11 -11.69
CA GLU A 78 34.11 -9.74 -10.28
C GLU A 78 33.16 -10.52 -9.35
N MET A 79 31.93 -10.81 -9.77
CA MET A 79 31.02 -11.65 -8.99
C MET A 79 31.48 -13.10 -8.92
N SER A 80 32.06 -13.61 -10.02
CA SER A 80 32.59 -14.97 -10.10
C SER A 80 33.85 -15.13 -9.23
N ASP A 81 34.72 -14.12 -9.19
CA ASP A 81 35.95 -14.12 -8.37
C ASP A 81 35.67 -14.08 -6.86
N ARG A 82 34.57 -13.44 -6.46
CA ARG A 82 34.13 -13.38 -5.05
C ARG A 82 33.61 -14.71 -4.49
N SER A 83 33.40 -15.71 -5.35
CA SER A 83 33.09 -17.09 -4.99
C SER A 83 34.30 -17.86 -4.44
N TYR A 84 35.52 -17.28 -4.51
CA TYR A 84 36.78 -17.95 -4.16
C TYR A 84 37.35 -17.58 -2.77
N PHE A 85 36.57 -16.89 -1.92
CA PHE A 85 36.98 -16.51 -0.56
C PHE A 85 35.97 -16.93 0.52
N ASP A 86 35.45 -18.17 0.46
CA ASP A 86 34.76 -18.79 1.62
C ASP A 86 35.05 -20.30 1.80
N GLU A 87 36.15 -20.83 1.26
CA GLU A 87 36.60 -22.21 1.56
C GLU A 87 38.09 -22.30 1.92
N SER A 88 38.57 -21.46 2.83
CA SER A 88 39.81 -21.74 3.55
C SER A 88 39.68 -21.38 5.01
N GLY A 89 38.78 -22.10 5.68
CA GLY A 89 38.96 -22.43 7.08
C GLY A 89 40.11 -23.43 7.22
N ALA A 90 41.18 -22.98 7.86
CA ALA A 90 42.13 -23.80 8.62
C ALA A 90 42.76 -22.93 9.71
#